data_AF-A0A258S8G8-F1
#
_entry.id   AF-A0A258S8G8-F1
#
_cell.length_a   1.000
_cell.length_b   1.000
_cell.length_c   1.000
_cell.angle_alpha   90.00
_cell.angle_beta   90.00
_cell.angle_gamma   90.00
#
_symmetry.space_group_name_H-M   'P 1'
#
loop_
_entity.id
_entity.type
_entity.pdbx_description
1 polymer ?
#
loop_
_entity_poly.entity_id
_entity_poly.type
_entity_poly.pdbx_seq_one_letter_code
_entity_poly.pdbx_strand_id
1 'polypeptide(L)'
;MSFVLHLMDAPDVFDTPGAVDFIEEQREFAPADNPKFDAFVQDIIEIYPDLSEDDQDGDDERNLWDEGLDSEASYGNVKELVVNVDITEEDVEALVAAASRHGLRLYDEEGEYLHPVI
;
A
#
# COMPACT_ATOMS: atom_id res chain seq x y z
N MET A 1 7.10 -11.34 10.77
CA MET A 1 6.02 -10.40 11.14
C MET A 1 5.90 -9.47 9.95
N SER A 2 4.72 -9.02 9.60
CA SER A 2 4.50 -8.13 8.44
C SER A 2 3.86 -6.83 8.91
N PHE A 3 4.06 -5.76 8.16
CA PHE A 3 3.41 -4.47 8.37
C PHE A 3 2.33 -4.29 7.30
N VAL A 4 1.17 -3.76 7.69
CA VAL A 4 0.07 -3.52 6.75
C VAL A 4 -0.01 -2.03 6.46
N LEU A 5 0.05 -1.70 5.17
CA LEU A 5 -0.18 -0.36 4.66
C LEU A 5 -1.49 -0.32 3.89
N HIS A 6 -2.22 0.77 4.04
CA HIS A 6 -3.46 1.03 3.32
C HIS A 6 -3.23 2.08 2.25
N LEU A 7 -3.29 1.67 0.99
CA LEU A 7 -3.26 2.57 -0.16
C LEU A 7 -4.70 2.97 -0.51
N MET A 8 -5.02 4.26 -0.33
CA MET A 8 -6.39 4.76 -0.42
C MET A 8 -6.56 5.72 -1.60
N ASP A 9 -7.65 5.53 -2.35
CA ASP A 9 -8.18 6.55 -3.27
C ASP A 9 -9.28 7.34 -2.57
N ALA A 10 -8.86 8.19 -1.64
CA ALA A 10 -9.74 9.01 -0.81
C ALA A 10 -9.22 10.45 -0.76
N PRO A 11 -9.39 11.24 -1.85
CA PRO A 11 -8.85 12.59 -1.92
C PRO A 11 -9.40 13.52 -0.82
N ASP A 12 -10.59 13.21 -0.29
CA ASP A 12 -11.32 13.99 0.70
C ASP A 12 -11.06 13.56 2.16
N VAL A 13 -10.22 12.54 2.40
CA VAL A 13 -9.90 12.04 3.76
C VAL A 13 -8.55 12.57 4.22
N PHE A 14 -8.55 13.48 5.20
CA PHE A 14 -7.35 14.27 5.56
C PHE A 14 -6.82 14.03 6.98
N ASP A 15 -7.51 13.23 7.79
CA ASP A 15 -7.13 12.97 9.17
C ASP A 15 -7.21 11.48 9.51
N THR A 16 -6.52 11.08 10.59
CA THR A 16 -6.47 9.69 11.06
C THR A 16 -7.86 9.12 11.35
N PRO A 17 -8.76 9.80 12.09
CA PRO A 17 -10.09 9.25 12.35
C PRO A 17 -10.89 9.00 11.06
N GLY A 18 -10.84 9.93 10.10
CA GLY A 18 -11.51 9.78 8.82
C GLY A 18 -10.91 8.66 7.97
N ALA A 19 -9.60 8.40 8.06
CA ALA A 19 -8.96 7.28 7.39
C ALA A 19 -9.43 5.94 7.96
N VAL A 20 -9.45 5.81 9.29
CA VAL A 20 -9.96 4.60 9.97
C VAL A 20 -11.42 4.34 9.62
N ASP A 21 -12.28 5.37 9.73
CA ASP A 21 -13.70 5.25 9.38
C ASP A 21 -13.89 4.84 7.91
N PHE A 22 -13.10 5.42 7.00
CA PHE A 22 -13.15 5.08 5.58
C PHE A 22 -12.70 3.64 5.31
N ILE A 23 -11.59 3.19 5.90
CA ILE A 23 -11.08 1.82 5.75
C ILE A 23 -12.14 0.81 6.22
N GLU A 24 -12.71 1.03 7.40
CA GLU A 24 -13.76 0.15 7.96
C GLU A 24 -15.03 0.14 7.10
N GLU A 25 -15.45 1.29 6.55
CA GLU A 25 -16.56 1.35 5.59
C GLU A 25 -16.22 0.57 4.30
N GLN A 26 -15.03 0.75 3.74
CA GLN A 26 -14.64 0.12 2.48
C GLN A 26 -14.52 -1.41 2.57
N ARG A 27 -14.23 -1.96 3.77
CA ARG A 27 -14.14 -3.42 4.02
C ARG A 27 -15.42 -4.18 3.73
N GLU A 28 -16.57 -3.52 3.75
CA GLU A 28 -17.87 -4.14 3.41
C GLU A 28 -18.09 -4.28 1.89
N PHE A 29 -17.24 -3.66 1.06
CA PHE A 29 -17.38 -3.64 -0.39
C PHE A 29 -16.40 -4.60 -1.06
N ALA A 30 -16.83 -5.15 -2.20
CA ALA A 30 -15.93 -5.88 -3.08
C ALA A 30 -14.80 -4.94 -3.57
N PRO A 31 -13.62 -5.49 -3.91
CA PRO A 31 -12.54 -4.74 -4.55
C PRO A 31 -13.07 -3.87 -5.69
N ALA A 32 -12.78 -2.55 -5.66
CA ALA A 32 -13.08 -1.69 -6.79
C ALA A 32 -12.01 -1.86 -7.88
N ASP A 33 -12.45 -1.87 -9.13
CA ASP A 33 -11.55 -1.75 -10.28
C ASP A 33 -11.04 -0.29 -10.34
N ASN A 34 -9.90 -0.03 -9.70
CA ASN A 34 -9.30 1.30 -9.60
C ASN A 34 -7.99 1.38 -10.41
N PRO A 35 -7.98 2.07 -11.57
CA PRO A 35 -6.79 2.14 -12.43
C PRO A 35 -5.61 2.88 -11.79
N LYS A 36 -5.83 3.64 -10.70
CA LYS A 36 -4.74 4.26 -9.95
C LYS A 36 -3.93 3.22 -9.17
N PHE A 37 -4.58 2.18 -8.65
CA PHE A 37 -3.89 1.09 -7.96
C PHE A 37 -3.01 0.32 -8.94
N ASP A 38 -3.52 0.02 -10.14
CA ASP A 38 -2.71 -0.61 -11.19
C ASP A 38 -1.52 0.26 -11.59
N ALA A 39 -1.74 1.57 -11.74
CA ALA A 39 -0.66 2.51 -12.08
C ALA A 39 0.41 2.57 -10.98
N PHE A 40 0.00 2.57 -9.70
CA PHE A 40 0.91 2.49 -8.56
C PHE A 40 1.71 1.19 -8.59
N VAL A 41 1.05 0.04 -8.80
CA VAL A 41 1.72 -1.26 -8.88
C VAL A 41 2.76 -1.26 -10.00
N GLN A 42 2.41 -0.75 -11.19
CA GLN A 42 3.36 -0.68 -12.31
C GLN A 42 4.57 0.23 -12.04
N ASP A 43 4.43 1.31 -11.27
CA ASP A 43 5.55 2.19 -10.88
C ASP A 43 6.43 1.51 -9.82
N ILE A 44 5.82 0.89 -8.81
CA ILE A 44 6.58 0.36 -7.67
C ILE A 44 7.29 -0.96 -7.97
N ILE A 45 6.77 -1.79 -8.87
CA ILE A 45 7.43 -3.06 -9.26
C ILE A 45 8.77 -2.85 -9.98
N GLU A 46 9.01 -1.66 -10.54
CA GLU A 46 10.32 -1.31 -11.12
C GLU A 46 11.38 -1.10 -10.03
N ILE A 47 10.97 -0.77 -8.81
CA ILE A 47 11.85 -0.51 -7.66
C ILE A 47 11.90 -1.75 -6.76
N TYR A 48 10.74 -2.28 -6.38
CA TYR A 48 10.56 -3.44 -5.52
C TYR A 48 9.77 -4.51 -6.28
N PRO A 49 10.43 -5.44 -6.99
CA PRO A 49 9.74 -6.47 -7.74
C PRO A 49 8.91 -7.36 -6.81
N ASP A 50 7.75 -7.81 -7.30
CA ASP A 50 6.97 -8.85 -6.62
C ASP A 50 7.66 -10.21 -6.83
N LEU A 51 8.35 -10.68 -5.78
CA LEU A 51 8.99 -11.99 -5.73
C LEU A 51 8.32 -12.89 -4.69
N SER A 52 7.12 -12.57 -4.22
CA SER A 52 6.42 -13.32 -3.16
C SER A 52 6.24 -14.81 -3.45
N GLU A 53 6.13 -15.20 -4.73
CA GLU A 53 6.08 -16.62 -5.14
C GLU A 53 7.47 -17.30 -5.21
N ASP A 54 8.52 -16.52 -5.47
CA ASP A 54 9.90 -16.99 -5.71
C ASP A 54 10.78 -16.95 -4.43
N ASP A 55 10.51 -16.01 -3.52
CA ASP A 55 11.24 -15.73 -2.29
C ASP A 55 10.47 -16.27 -1.06
N GLN A 56 10.37 -17.60 -0.97
CA GLN A 56 9.57 -18.26 0.06
C GLN A 56 10.18 -18.19 1.48
N ASP A 57 11.47 -17.92 1.59
CA ASP A 57 12.18 -17.69 2.85
C ASP A 57 12.30 -16.22 3.23
N GLY A 58 11.93 -15.29 2.33
CA GLY A 58 11.87 -13.85 2.60
C GLY A 58 13.24 -13.24 2.82
N ASP A 59 14.26 -13.76 2.14
CA ASP A 59 15.66 -13.34 2.31
C ASP A 59 16.17 -12.44 1.17
N ASP A 60 15.38 -12.25 0.11
CA ASP A 60 15.67 -11.28 -0.95
C ASP A 60 15.27 -9.87 -0.49
N GLU A 61 16.27 -9.05 -0.16
CA GLU A 61 16.11 -7.65 0.24
C GLU A 61 15.33 -6.78 -0.76
N ARG A 62 15.16 -7.24 -2.00
CA ARG A 62 14.39 -6.52 -3.03
C ARG A 62 12.90 -6.83 -2.97
N ASN A 63 12.50 -7.92 -2.33
CA ASN A 63 11.12 -8.32 -2.17
C ASN A 63 10.53 -7.68 -0.90
N LEU A 64 9.81 -6.58 -1.07
CA LEU A 64 9.12 -5.96 0.05
C LEU A 64 7.78 -6.62 0.36
N TRP A 65 7.26 -7.51 -0.49
CA TRP A 65 5.86 -7.91 -0.49
C TRP A 65 5.67 -9.31 0.11
N ASP A 66 5.22 -9.38 1.36
CA ASP A 66 5.02 -10.65 2.07
C ASP A 66 3.83 -11.44 1.50
N GLU A 67 2.79 -10.75 1.01
CA GLU A 67 1.60 -11.37 0.39
C GLU A 67 1.45 -11.02 -1.11
N GLY A 68 2.50 -10.44 -1.71
CA GLY A 68 2.49 -9.98 -3.10
C GLY A 68 1.65 -8.73 -3.33
N LEU A 69 1.54 -8.32 -4.60
CA LEU A 69 0.85 -7.09 -5.02
C LEU A 69 -0.51 -7.34 -5.69
N ASP A 70 -1.10 -8.52 -5.53
CA ASP A 70 -2.33 -8.89 -6.23
C ASP A 70 -3.47 -7.90 -5.94
N SER A 71 -4.31 -7.69 -6.96
CA SER A 71 -5.58 -6.99 -6.93
C SER A 71 -6.60 -7.58 -5.96
N GLU A 72 -6.48 -8.87 -5.61
CA GLU A 72 -7.43 -9.54 -4.70
C GLU A 72 -7.33 -9.07 -3.24
N ALA A 73 -6.18 -8.52 -2.82
CA ALA A 73 -5.97 -7.91 -1.50
C ALA A 73 -6.50 -6.46 -1.42
N SER A 74 -7.69 -6.21 -1.95
CA SER A 74 -8.33 -4.89 -1.97
C SER A 74 -9.79 -4.98 -1.53
N TYR A 75 -10.32 -3.90 -0.97
CA TYR A 75 -11.73 -3.77 -0.65
C TYR A 75 -12.19 -2.34 -0.91
N GLY A 76 -13.31 -2.18 -1.60
CA GLY A 76 -13.76 -0.87 -2.07
C GLY A 76 -12.62 -0.09 -2.74
N ASN A 77 -12.39 1.14 -2.28
CA ASN A 77 -11.32 2.04 -2.73
C ASN A 77 -10.07 2.01 -1.81
N VAL A 78 -9.76 0.85 -1.23
CA VAL A 78 -8.54 0.60 -0.44
C VAL A 78 -7.84 -0.63 -0.98
N LYS A 79 -6.53 -0.54 -1.17
CA LYS A 79 -5.64 -1.68 -1.42
C LYS A 79 -4.74 -1.88 -0.22
N GLU A 80 -4.76 -3.09 0.34
CA GLU A 80 -3.83 -3.47 1.42
C GLU A 80 -2.50 -3.90 0.80
N LEU A 81 -1.41 -3.39 1.35
CA LEU A 81 -0.05 -3.78 0.99
C LEU A 81 0.55 -4.42 2.25
N VAL A 82 0.81 -5.71 2.18
CA VAL A 82 1.46 -6.45 3.27
C VAL A 82 2.95 -6.46 2.99
N VAL A 83 3.69 -5.65 3.76
CA VAL A 83 5.12 -5.45 3.57
C VAL A 83 5.96 -6.12 4.65
N ASN A 84 7.19 -6.49 4.31
CA ASN A 84 8.14 -7.08 5.25
C ASN A 84 8.46 -6.09 6.41
N VAL A 85 8.66 -6.60 7.63
CA VAL A 85 9.04 -5.79 8.81
C VAL A 85 10.39 -5.13 8.73
N ASP A 86 11.26 -5.57 7.84
CA ASP A 86 12.57 -4.94 7.62
C ASP A 86 12.50 -3.70 6.71
N ILE A 87 11.29 -3.20 6.40
CA ILE A 87 11.08 -1.96 5.65
C ILE A 87 11.76 -0.75 6.32
N THR A 88 12.50 0.02 5.53
CA THR A 88 13.22 1.21 5.98
C THR A 88 12.42 2.49 5.74
N GLU A 89 12.88 3.61 6.33
CA GLU A 89 12.28 4.94 6.06
C GLU A 89 12.41 5.33 4.58
N GLU A 90 13.52 4.98 3.92
CA GLU A 90 13.72 5.23 2.48
C GLU A 90 12.73 4.44 1.62
N ASP A 91 12.39 3.21 2.02
CA ASP A 91 11.38 2.39 1.34
C ASP A 91 9.98 2.99 1.49
N VAL A 92 9.63 3.42 2.70
CA VAL A 92 8.36 4.12 2.96
C VAL A 92 8.27 5.41 2.13
N GLU A 93 9.34 6.20 2.05
CA GLU A 93 9.40 7.40 1.21
C GLU A 93 9.16 7.08 -0.26
N ALA A 94 9.75 6.01 -0.79
CA ALA A 94 9.53 5.56 -2.16
C ALA A 94 8.06 5.16 -2.41
N LEU A 95 7.45 4.41 -1.48
CA LEU A 95 6.04 4.03 -1.55
C LEU A 95 5.12 5.26 -1.53
N VAL A 96 5.37 6.20 -0.62
CA VAL A 96 4.58 7.44 -0.52
C VAL A 96 4.74 8.30 -1.78
N ALA A 97 5.94 8.39 -2.33
CA ALA A 97 6.20 9.13 -3.56
C ALA A 97 5.46 8.50 -4.75
N ALA A 98 5.50 7.18 -4.90
CA ALA A 98 4.76 6.45 -5.94
C ALA A 98 3.24 6.66 -5.78
N ALA A 99 2.69 6.48 -4.57
CA ALA A 99 1.26 6.70 -4.28
C ALA A 99 0.83 8.12 -4.66
N SER A 100 1.61 9.12 -4.26
CA SER A 100 1.31 10.54 -4.49
C SER A 100 1.27 10.90 -5.98
N ARG A 101 2.12 10.29 -6.84
CA ARG A 101 2.11 10.51 -8.30
C ARG A 101 0.79 10.12 -8.95
N HIS A 102 0.09 9.14 -8.37
CA HIS A 102 -1.18 8.62 -8.87
C HIS A 102 -2.39 9.22 -8.13
N GLY A 103 -2.17 10.21 -7.26
CA GLY A 103 -3.22 10.85 -6.48
C GLY A 103 -3.79 9.95 -5.38
N LEU A 104 -3.00 8.96 -4.94
CA LEU A 104 -3.30 8.07 -3.83
C LEU A 104 -2.61 8.56 -2.56
N ARG A 105 -3.07 8.05 -1.42
CA ARG A 105 -2.47 8.29 -0.11
C ARG A 105 -2.18 6.97 0.58
N LEU A 106 -1.08 6.92 1.31
CA LEU A 106 -0.63 5.74 2.02
C LEU A 106 -0.82 5.98 3.52
N TYR A 107 -1.42 5.01 4.19
CA TYR A 107 -1.67 5.03 5.62
C TYR A 107 -1.15 3.75 6.26
N ASP A 108 -0.82 3.79 7.55
CA ASP A 108 -0.49 2.58 8.30
C ASP A 108 -1.73 1.84 8.80
N GLU A 109 -1.51 0.79 9.61
CA GLU A 109 -2.57 0.00 10.23
C GLU A 109 -3.42 0.79 11.25
N GLU A 110 -2.89 1.87 11.81
CA GLU A 110 -3.57 2.76 12.76
C GLU A 110 -4.32 3.89 12.04
N GLY A 111 -4.22 3.97 10.71
CA GLY A 111 -4.80 5.02 9.87
C GLY A 111 -4.00 6.32 9.90
N GLU A 112 -2.76 6.32 10.36
CA GLU A 112 -1.88 7.49 10.30
C GLU A 112 -1.39 7.70 8.87
N TYR A 113 -1.50 8.94 8.39
CA TYR A 113 -1.09 9.29 7.04
C TYR A 113 0.44 9.35 6.94
N LEU A 114 1.00 8.57 6.02
CA LEU A 114 2.44 8.57 5.74
C LEU A 114 2.76 9.71 4.77
N HIS A 115 3.46 10.71 5.28
CA HIS A 115 3.84 11.91 4.53
C HIS A 115 5.16 11.72 3.77
N PRO A 116 5.29 12.29 2.56
CA PRO A 116 6.59 12.39 1.92
C PRO A 116 7.45 13.37 2.72
N VAL A 117 8.65 12.94 3.14
CA VAL A 117 9.66 13.83 3.70
C VAL A 117 10.15 14.74 2.56
N ILE A 118 10.08 16.06 2.76
CA ILE A 118 10.38 17.09 1.75
C ILE A 118 11.80 17.65 1.93
#